data_AF-A0A8T8M3X4-F1
#
_entry.id   AF-A0A8T8M3X4-F1
#
_cell.length_a   1.000
_cell.length_b   1.000
_cell.length_c   1.000
_cell.angle_alpha   90.00
_cell.angle_beta   90.00
_cell.angle_gamma   90.00
#
_symmetry.space_group_name_H-M   'P 1'
#
loop_
_entity.id
_entity.type
_entity.pdbx_description
1 polymer ?
#
loop_
_entity_poly.entity_id
_entity_poly.type
_entity_poly.pdbx_seq_one_letter_code
_entity_poly.pdbx_strand_id
1 'polypeptide(L)' 'MSEYIWQRRLSRCAEELRSNEHAHRSLTDIAYAWGYGSSSHFSRHFKSTFGMSPRLFREMARGRDKPSSAA' A
#
# COMPACT_ATOMS: atom_id res chain seq x y z
N MET A 1 -9.17 -0.47 -21.69
CA MET A 1 -8.48 -1.74 -21.39
C MET A 1 -7.23 -1.53 -20.51
N SER A 2 -7.24 -0.55 -19.60
CA SER A 2 -6.03 -0.17 -18.83
C SER A 2 -6.20 -0.34 -17.32
N GLU A 3 -7.43 -0.22 -16.81
CA GLU A 3 -7.73 -0.32 -15.37
C GLU A 3 -7.40 -1.69 -14.79
N TYR A 4 -7.61 -2.78 -15.53
CA TYR A 4 -7.30 -4.13 -15.03
C TYR A 4 -5.81 -4.33 -14.72
N ILE A 5 -4.93 -3.76 -15.56
CA ILE A 5 -3.47 -3.81 -15.35
C ILE A 5 -3.11 -2.98 -14.11
N TRP A 6 -3.69 -1.78 -13.98
CA TRP A 6 -3.47 -0.94 -12.81
C TRP A 6 -3.97 -1.58 -11.53
N GLN A 7 -5.14 -2.21 -11.53
CA GLN A 7 -5.65 -2.96 -10.38
C GLN A 7 -4.70 -4.09 -9.97
N ARG A 8 -4.17 -4.85 -10.93
CA ARG A 8 -3.17 -5.89 -10.65
C ARG A 8 -1.90 -5.32 -10.02
N ARG A 9 -1.36 -4.22 -10.56
CA ARG A 9 -0.18 -3.53 -9.99
C ARG A 9 -0.46 -2.98 -8.60
N LEU A 10 -1.67 -2.45 -8.39
CA LEU A 10 -2.10 -1.89 -7.12
C LEU A 10 -2.27 -2.98 -6.05
N SER A 11 -2.80 -4.16 -6.41
CA SER A 11 -2.80 -5.33 -5.51
C SER A 11 -1.40 -5.72 -5.09
N ARG A 12 -0.43 -5.75 -6.02
CA ARG A 12 0.98 -6.00 -5.67
C ARG A 12 1.55 -4.93 -4.74
N CYS A 13 1.22 -3.65 -4.97
CA CYS A 13 1.59 -2.59 -4.03
C CYS A 13 1.02 -2.84 -2.63
N ALA A 14 -0.22 -3.31 -2.52
CA ALA A 14 -0.84 -3.61 -1.23
C ALA A 14 -0.14 -4.79 -0.52
N GLU A 15 0.27 -5.81 -1.26
CA GLU A 15 1.09 -6.91 -0.71
C GLU A 15 2.43 -6.41 -0.16
N GLU A 16 3.16 -5.59 -0.95
CA GLU A 16 4.41 -4.95 -0.52
C GLU A 16 4.23 -4.11 0.74
N LEU A 17 3.13 -3.33 0.81
CA LEU A 17 2.81 -2.49 1.96
C LEU A 17 2.48 -3.29 3.22
N ARG A 18 2.05 -4.54 3.06
CA ARG A 18 1.75 -5.44 4.17
C ARG A 18 2.99 -6.18 4.66
N SER A 19 3.99 -6.39 3.80
CA SER A 19 5.26 -7.00 4.16
C SER A 19 6.09 -6.09 5.06
N ASN A 20 6.43 -6.58 6.25
CA ASN A 20 7.30 -5.83 7.18
C ASN A 20 8.72 -5.66 6.63
N GLU A 21 9.16 -6.56 5.75
CA GLU A 21 10.44 -6.46 5.04
C GLU A 21 10.54 -5.18 4.21
N HIS A 22 9.43 -4.67 3.68
CA HIS A 22 9.39 -3.42 2.91
C HIS A 22 8.91 -2.22 3.74
N ALA A 23 8.84 -2.35 5.08
CA ALA A 23 8.47 -1.24 5.96
C ALA A 23 9.46 -0.06 5.88
N HIS A 24 10.71 -0.33 5.51
CA HIS A 24 11.74 0.69 5.27
C HIS A 24 11.49 1.49 3.98
N ARG A 25 10.72 0.97 3.04
CA ARG A 25 10.39 1.66 1.79
C ARG A 25 9.26 2.67 2.01
N SER A 26 9.41 3.83 1.39
CA SER A 26 8.37 4.86 1.39
C SER A 26 7.26 4.50 0.42
N LEU A 27 6.01 4.92 0.73
CA LEU A 27 4.85 4.72 -0.15
C LEU A 27 5.11 5.24 -1.57
N THR A 28 5.81 6.37 -1.65
CA THR A 28 6.23 7.02 -2.89
C THR A 28 7.19 6.15 -3.70
N ASP A 29 8.15 5.50 -3.04
CA ASP A 29 9.14 4.62 -3.67
C ASP A 29 8.48 3.36 -4.26
N ILE A 30 7.57 2.76 -3.49
CA ILE A 30 6.74 1.63 -3.95
C ILE A 30 5.90 2.08 -5.15
N ALA A 31 5.24 3.24 -5.07
CA ALA A 31 4.45 3.77 -6.17
C ALA A 31 5.28 3.96 -7.46
N TYR A 32 6.48 4.56 -7.35
CA TYR A 32 7.38 4.74 -8.49
C TYR A 32 7.87 3.40 -9.07
N ALA A 33 8.22 2.43 -8.23
CA ALA A 33 8.63 1.10 -8.67
C ALA A 33 7.53 0.39 -9.49
N TRP A 34 6.26 0.64 -9.15
CA TRP A 34 5.10 0.13 -9.87
C TRP A 34 4.58 1.09 -10.95
N GLY A 35 5.36 2.11 -11.34
CA GLY A 35 5.09 2.97 -12.49
C GLY A 35 4.13 4.14 -12.27
N TYR A 36 3.85 4.52 -11.03
CA TYR A 36 3.15 5.77 -10.74
C TYR A 36 4.11 6.95 -10.88
N GLY A 37 3.69 8.01 -11.58
CA GLY A 37 4.48 9.23 -11.71
C GLY A 37 4.40 10.18 -10.50
N SER A 38 3.51 9.91 -9.53
CA SER A 38 3.34 10.76 -8.35
C SER A 38 2.62 10.06 -7.20
N SER A 39 3.05 10.34 -5.97
CA SER A 39 2.45 9.81 -4.73
C SER A 39 1.00 10.26 -4.53
N SER A 40 0.63 11.48 -4.94
CA SER A 40 -0.74 11.99 -4.86
C SER A 40 -1.70 11.21 -5.77
N HIS A 41 -1.27 10.90 -6.99
CA HIS A 41 -2.07 10.12 -7.94
C HIS A 41 -2.24 8.68 -7.44
N PHE A 42 -1.15 8.07 -6.98
CA PHE A 42 -1.18 6.75 -6.33
C PHE A 42 -2.13 6.71 -5.15
N SER A 43 -2.03 7.66 -4.22
CA SER A 43 -2.86 7.67 -3.01
C SER A 43 -4.35 7.80 -3.31
N ARG A 44 -4.72 8.61 -4.32
CA ARG A 44 -6.12 8.76 -4.76
C ARG A 44 -6.63 7.46 -5.38
N HIS A 45 -5.85 6.87 -6.28
CA HIS A 45 -6.19 5.62 -6.95
C HIS A 45 -6.31 4.47 -5.94
N PHE A 46 -5.33 4.34 -5.05
CA PHE A 46 -5.30 3.35 -3.99
C PHE A 46 -6.52 3.45 -3.08
N LYS A 47 -6.85 4.67 -2.62
CA LYS A 47 -8.04 4.90 -1.81
C LYS A 47 -9.34 4.59 -2.57
N SER A 48 -9.41 4.91 -3.86
CA SER A 48 -10.59 4.59 -4.68
C SER A 48 -10.81 3.09 -4.84
N THR A 49 -9.74 2.30 -4.91
CA THR A 49 -9.82 0.84 -5.09
C THR A 49 -9.98 0.09 -3.76
N PHE A 50 -9.21 0.45 -2.73
CA PHE A 50 -9.20 -0.23 -1.42
C PHE A 50 -10.08 0.42 -0.36
N GLY A 51 -10.67 1.58 -0.65
CA GLY A 51 -11.47 2.37 0.30
C GLY A 51 -10.65 3.14 1.34
N MET A 52 -9.33 2.91 1.43
CA MET A 52 -8.46 3.51 2.44
C MET A 52 -7.12 3.95 1.88
N SER A 53 -6.46 4.90 2.55
CA SER A 53 -5.15 5.40 2.12
C SER A 53 -4.06 4.33 2.31
N PRO A 54 -3.04 4.27 1.42
CA PRO A 54 -1.96 3.28 1.50
C PRO A 54 -1.16 3.37 2.80
N ARG A 55 -1.06 4.57 3.37
CA ARG A 55 -0.48 4.79 4.70
C ARG A 55 -1.25 4.06 5.80
N LEU A 56 -2.58 4.23 5.83
CA LEU A 56 -3.44 3.58 6.83
C LEU A 56 -3.40 2.06 6.64
N PHE A 57 -3.42 1.58 5.40
CA PHE A 57 -3.29 0.17 5.07
C PHE A 57 -2.00 -0.44 5.67
N ARG A 58 -0.87 0.25 5.52
CA ARG A 58 0.42 -0.14 6.12
C ARG A 58 0.37 -0.09 7.65
N GLU A 59 -0.23 0.94 8.24
CA GLU A 59 -0.39 1.05 9.69
C GLU A 59 -1.25 -0.10 10.26
N MET A 60 -2.34 -0.49 9.58
CA MET A 60 -3.16 -1.64 9.99
C MET A 60 -2.39 -2.97 9.85
N ALA A 61 -1.61 -3.14 8.78
CA ALA A 61 -0.78 -4.32 8.58
C ALA A 61 0.25 -4.49 9.70
N ARG A 62 0.90 -3.39 10.11
CA ARG A 62 1.86 -3.36 11.22
C ARG A 62 1.18 -3.44 12.58
N GLY A 63 -0.03 -2.89 12.71
CA GLY A 63 -0.81 -2.92 13.95
C GLY A 63 -1.32 -4.31 14.34
N ARG A 64 -1.46 -5.23 13.38
CA ARG A 64 -1.72 -6.66 13.67
C ARG A 64 -0.50 -7.41 14.18
N ASP A 65 0.69 -6.82 14.09
CA ASP A 65 1.95 -7.35 14.63
C ASP A 65 2.27 -6.75 16.02
N LYS A 66 1.26 -6.28 16.76
CA LYS A 66 1.37 -6.27 18.23
C LYS A 66 0.69 -7.54 18.74
N PRO A 67 1.42 -8.48 19.38
CA PRO A 67 0.76 -9.39 20.30
C PRO A 67 0.18 -8.51 21.39
N SER A 68 -1.14 -8.36 21.40
CA SER A 68 -1.86 -7.91 22.58
C SER A 68 -1.75 -9.04 23.61
N SER A 69 -0.58 -9.12 24.25
CA SER A 69 -0.38 -9.84 25.49
C SER A 69 -0.47 -8.85 26.65
N ALA A 70 -1.24 -9.25 27.65
CA ALA A 70 -1.24 -8.81 29.05
C ALA A 70 -1.77 -7.40 29.37
N ALA A 71 -3.04 -7.37 29.82
CA ALA A 71 -3.43 -6.71 31.06
C ALA A 71 -4.56 -7.53 31.72
#